data_AF-A0A9D5ZSS9-F1
#
_entry.id   AF-A0A9D5ZSS9-F1
#
_cell.length_a   1.000
_cell.length_b   1.000
_cell.length_c   1.000
_cell.angle_alpha   90.00
_cell.angle_beta   90.00
_cell.angle_gamma   90.00
#
_symmetry.space_group_name_H-M   'P 1'
#
loop_
_entity.id
_entity.type
_entity.pdbx_description
1 polymer ?
#
loop_
_entity_poly.entity_id
_entity_poly.type
_entity_poly.pdbx_seq_one_letter_code
_entity_poly.pdbx_strand_id
1 'polypeptide(L)'
;MSILNKIKEKLNYIMSIDDTPKRLALSFGIGVFIAVSPLWGLHTVLGIGLAVFFNLNKVVTIAGVYVSNPWTFIPIYTFTTWFGIKIMRKDIPSVSIDWKHITFSNFFDSLSVFLWPFVIGSTIIAIISGIISGFIVYYYFKRKRIKLNEDY
;
A
#
# COMPACT_ATOMS: atom_id res chain seq x y z
N MET A 1 25.81 28.11 7.20
CA MET A 1 25.32 26.72 7.36
C MET A 1 24.62 26.32 6.07
N SER A 2 25.11 25.28 5.38
CA SER A 2 24.62 24.89 4.03
C SER A 2 23.15 24.45 4.07
N ILE A 3 22.37 24.80 3.03
CA ILE A 3 20.98 24.36 2.85
C ILE A 3 20.84 22.83 2.96
N LEU A 4 21.85 22.09 2.49
CA LEU A 4 21.92 20.63 2.61
C LEU A 4 21.95 20.16 4.07
N ASN A 5 22.62 20.89 4.96
CA ASN A 5 22.68 20.53 6.38
C ASN A 5 21.34 20.79 7.07
N LYS A 6 20.64 21.87 6.72
CA LYS A 6 19.27 22.14 7.21
C LYS A 6 18.27 21.08 6.75
N ILE A 7 18.37 20.66 5.48
CA ILE A 7 17.53 19.58 4.95
C ILE A 7 17.85 18.28 5.67
N LYS A 8 19.14 17.95 5.84
CA LYS A 8 19.59 16.75 6.54
C LYS A 8 19.18 16.74 8.01
N GLU A 9 19.25 17.87 8.72
CA GLU A 9 18.78 18.03 10.09
C GLU A 9 17.26 17.91 10.19
N LYS A 10 16.51 18.57 9.30
CA LYS A 10 15.05 18.48 9.29
C LYS A 10 14.58 17.07 8.94
N LEU A 11 15.26 16.41 7.99
CA LEU A 11 15.05 15.01 7.67
C LEU A 11 15.41 14.11 8.85
N ASN A 12 16.52 14.35 9.55
CA ASN A 12 16.91 13.61 10.74
C ASN A 12 16.01 13.88 11.95
N TYR A 13 15.32 15.02 12.02
CA TYR A 13 14.32 15.33 13.04
C TYR A 13 12.95 14.71 12.71
N ILE A 14 12.61 14.62 11.42
CA ILE A 14 11.43 13.88 10.96
C ILE A 14 11.67 12.37 11.03
N MET A 15 12.92 11.94 10.84
CA MET A 15 13.40 10.56 10.99
C MET A 15 13.97 10.26 12.38
N SER A 16 13.99 11.21 13.32
CA SER A 16 14.33 10.89 14.70
C SER A 16 13.15 10.10 15.22
N ILE A 17 13.34 8.79 15.18
CA ILE A 17 12.43 7.71 15.53
C ILE A 17 12.14 7.79 17.04
N ASP A 18 11.58 8.90 17.51
CA ASP A 18 10.94 8.96 18.83
C ASP A 18 9.65 8.14 18.81
N ASP A 19 9.10 7.90 17.61
CA ASP A 19 8.01 6.97 17.42
C ASP A 19 8.39 5.56 17.84
N THR A 20 7.55 4.99 18.71
CA THR A 20 7.70 3.62 19.16
C THR A 20 7.68 2.67 17.95
N PRO A 21 8.42 1.54 17.98
CA PRO A 21 8.38 0.54 16.92
C PRO A 21 6.95 0.09 16.55
N LYS A 22 6.04 0.09 17.53
CA LYS A 22 4.62 -0.19 17.32
C LYS A 22 3.93 0.87 16.46
N ARG A 23 4.16 2.15 16.72
CA ARG A 23 3.58 3.25 15.94
C ARG A 23 4.12 3.26 14.52
N LEU A 24 5.42 3.03 14.32
CA LEU A 24 6.02 2.90 12.98
C LEU A 24 5.43 1.71 12.20
N ALA A 25 5.31 0.56 12.85
CA ALA A 25 4.70 -0.63 12.27
C ALA A 25 3.26 -0.41 11.82
N LEU A 26 2.44 0.18 12.70
CA LEU A 26 1.05 0.51 12.38
C LEU A 26 0.96 1.53 11.24
N SER A 27 1.81 2.56 11.28
CA SER A 27 1.88 3.60 10.25
C SER A 27 2.16 3.00 8.87
N PHE A 28 3.18 2.13 8.77
CA PHE A 28 3.57 1.50 7.52
C PHE A 28 2.52 0.49 7.04
N GLY A 29 2.00 -0.35 7.95
CA GLY A 29 0.99 -1.35 7.63
C GLY A 29 -0.30 -0.74 7.08
N ILE A 30 -0.77 0.38 7.65
CA ILE A 30 -1.90 1.15 7.11
C ILE A 30 -1.58 1.71 5.72
N GLY A 31 -0.35 2.21 5.52
CA GLY A 31 0.10 2.65 4.21
C GLY A 31 0.02 1.55 3.15
N VAL A 32 0.55 0.36 3.45
CA VAL A 32 0.52 -0.80 2.55
C VAL A 32 -0.90 -1.31 2.30
N PHE A 33 -1.74 -1.34 3.32
CA PHE A 33 -3.16 -1.67 3.18
C PHE A 33 -3.83 -0.74 2.15
N ILE A 34 -3.61 0.57 2.27
CA ILE A 34 -4.15 1.56 1.32
C ILE A 34 -3.57 1.33 -0.08
N ALA A 35 -2.25 1.09 -0.18
CA ALA A 35 -1.55 0.88 -1.44
C ALA A 35 -2.14 -0.26 -2.30
N VAL A 36 -2.60 -1.32 -1.65
CA VAL A 36 -3.17 -2.51 -2.33
C VAL A 36 -4.70 -2.44 -2.42
N SER A 37 -5.35 -1.54 -1.68
CA SER A 37 -6.80 -1.38 -1.68
C SER A 37 -7.37 -1.01 -3.07
N PRO A 38 -8.66 -1.29 -3.33
CA PRO A 38 -9.33 -0.95 -4.58
C PRO A 38 -9.60 0.57 -4.75
N LEU A 39 -9.17 1.41 -3.81
CA LEU A 39 -9.52 2.84 -3.73
C LEU A 39 -8.62 3.72 -4.61
N TRP A 40 -8.59 3.45 -5.91
CA TRP A 40 -7.72 4.14 -6.86
C TRP A 40 -7.95 5.66 -6.87
N GLY A 41 -6.87 6.41 -7.01
CA GLY A 41 -6.90 7.89 -7.01
C GLY A 41 -7.05 8.52 -5.62
N LEU A 42 -7.45 7.76 -4.60
CA LEU A 42 -7.65 8.26 -3.23
C LEU A 42 -6.53 7.89 -2.27
N HIS A 43 -5.56 7.07 -2.68
CA HIS A 43 -4.54 6.50 -1.79
C HIS A 43 -3.75 7.53 -0.98
N THR A 44 -3.24 8.60 -1.62
CA THR A 44 -2.45 9.62 -0.92
C THR A 44 -3.30 10.40 0.07
N VAL A 45 -4.52 10.78 -0.33
CA VAL A 45 -5.46 11.52 0.52
C VAL A 45 -5.88 10.67 1.72
N LEU A 46 -6.24 9.40 1.48
CA LEU A 46 -6.56 8.44 2.53
C LEU A 46 -5.36 8.15 3.43
N GLY A 47 -4.16 8.02 2.86
CA GLY A 47 -2.93 7.81 3.62
C GLY A 47 -2.66 8.96 4.59
N ILE A 48 -2.75 10.20 4.12
CA ILE A 48 -2.58 11.39 4.96
C ILE A 48 -3.73 11.51 5.96
N GLY A 49 -4.97 11.33 5.51
CA GLY A 49 -6.17 11.45 6.33
C GLY A 49 -6.17 10.46 7.49
N LEU A 50 -5.91 9.17 7.21
CA LEU A 50 -5.80 8.13 8.23
C LEU A 50 -4.57 8.33 9.11
N ALA A 51 -3.46 8.82 8.57
CA ALA A 51 -2.30 9.15 9.39
C ALA A 51 -2.58 10.30 10.37
N VAL A 52 -3.36 11.30 9.98
CA VAL A 52 -3.79 12.37 10.89
C VAL A 52 -4.80 11.83 11.91
N PHE A 53 -5.82 11.12 11.44
CA PHE A 53 -6.91 10.62 12.28
C PHE A 53 -6.43 9.67 13.38
N PHE A 54 -5.56 8.72 13.04
CA PHE A 54 -4.99 7.76 14.00
C PHE A 54 -3.70 8.26 14.68
N ASN A 55 -3.34 9.53 14.47
CA ASN A 55 -2.09 10.12 14.95
C ASN A 55 -0.87 9.22 14.64
N LEU A 56 -0.70 8.83 13.39
CA LEU A 56 0.39 7.99 12.88
C LEU A 56 1.54 8.85 12.34
N ASN A 57 2.67 8.21 12.09
CA ASN A 57 3.79 8.85 11.41
C ASN A 57 3.46 9.02 9.93
N LYS A 58 3.17 10.26 9.53
CA LYS A 58 2.74 10.62 8.16
C LYS A 58 3.75 10.18 7.11
N VAL A 59 5.05 10.34 7.38
CA VAL A 59 6.11 9.98 6.42
C VAL A 59 6.15 8.47 6.21
N VAL A 60 6.07 7.71 7.30
CA VAL A 60 6.11 6.23 7.25
C VAL A 60 4.83 5.68 6.61
N THR A 61 3.67 6.28 6.90
CA THR A 61 2.41 5.91 6.23
C THR A 61 2.48 6.18 4.74
N ILE A 62 2.93 7.37 4.32
CA ILE A 62 3.09 7.70 2.90
C ILE A 62 4.11 6.78 2.22
N ALA A 63 5.20 6.43 2.89
CA ALA A 63 6.16 5.44 2.38
C ALA A 63 5.50 4.08 2.13
N GLY A 64 4.61 3.64 3.04
CA GLY A 64 3.79 2.43 2.84
C GLY A 64 2.82 2.57 1.67
N VAL A 65 2.17 3.73 1.50
CA VAL A 65 1.27 4.00 0.36
C VAL A 65 2.00 3.85 -0.98
N TYR A 66 3.22 4.36 -1.08
CA TYR A 66 4.01 4.29 -2.32
C TYR A 66 4.69 2.94 -2.59
N VAL A 67 4.38 1.90 -1.80
CA VAL A 67 4.71 0.51 -2.18
C VAL A 67 4.01 0.14 -3.48
N SER A 68 2.79 0.65 -3.69
CA SER A 68 2.11 0.62 -4.99
C SER A 68 2.51 1.87 -5.79
N ASN A 69 3.43 1.69 -6.73
CA ASN A 69 3.95 2.72 -7.61
C ASN A 69 3.70 2.31 -9.09
N PRO A 70 3.94 3.17 -10.08
CA PRO A 70 3.68 2.85 -11.47
C PRO A 70 4.28 1.52 -11.95
N TRP A 71 5.37 1.04 -11.36
CA TRP A 71 6.01 -0.22 -11.76
C TRP A 71 5.45 -1.43 -11.02
N THR A 72 4.94 -1.24 -9.80
CA THR A 72 4.38 -2.33 -8.99
C THR A 72 2.86 -2.45 -9.10
N PHE A 73 2.12 -1.42 -9.55
CA PHE A 73 0.66 -1.46 -9.57
C PHE A 73 0.13 -2.57 -10.50
N ILE A 74 0.70 -2.71 -11.72
CA ILE A 74 0.26 -3.73 -12.69
C ILE A 74 0.38 -5.14 -12.10
N PRO A 75 1.55 -5.60 -11.62
CA PRO A 75 1.66 -6.95 -11.08
C PRO A 75 0.82 -7.14 -9.81
N ILE A 76 0.74 -6.14 -8.92
CA ILE A 76 -0.09 -6.22 -7.71
C ILE A 76 -1.55 -6.46 -8.10
N TYR A 77 -2.12 -5.63 -8.95
CA TYR A 77 -3.55 -5.69 -9.26
C TYR A 77 -3.93 -6.84 -10.19
N THR A 78 -2.99 -7.29 -11.02
CA THR A 78 -3.16 -8.52 -11.79
C THR A 78 -3.27 -9.71 -10.83
N PHE A 79 -2.37 -9.79 -9.86
CA PHE A 79 -2.39 -10.83 -8.84
C PHE A 79 -3.64 -10.76 -7.96
N THR A 80 -4.04 -9.58 -7.48
CA THR A 80 -5.23 -9.47 -6.63
C THR A 80 -6.50 -9.83 -7.40
N THR A 81 -6.62 -9.46 -8.67
CA THR A 81 -7.78 -9.83 -9.51
C THR A 81 -7.82 -11.34 -9.75
N TRP A 82 -6.69 -11.94 -10.12
CA TRP A 82 -6.58 -13.40 -10.29
C TRP A 82 -6.93 -14.15 -8.98
N PHE A 83 -6.41 -13.67 -7.86
CA PHE A 83 -6.70 -14.22 -6.54
C PHE A 83 -8.20 -14.12 -6.22
N GLY A 84 -8.83 -12.99 -6.53
CA GLY A 84 -10.26 -12.80 -6.41
C GLY A 84 -11.09 -13.76 -7.26
N ILE A 85 -10.70 -13.98 -8.54
CA ILE A 85 -11.37 -14.94 -9.43
C ILE A 85 -11.35 -16.33 -8.79
N LYS A 86 -10.19 -16.74 -8.27
CA LYS A 86 -9.98 -18.04 -7.63
C LYS A 86 -10.79 -18.20 -6.35
N ILE A 87 -10.87 -17.17 -5.51
CA ILE A 87 -11.71 -17.16 -4.30
C ILE A 87 -13.19 -17.26 -4.65
N MET A 88 -13.63 -16.52 -5.66
CA MET A 88 -15.03 -16.54 -6.09
C MET A 88 -15.42 -17.82 -6.83
N ARG A 89 -14.47 -18.74 -7.06
CA ARG A 89 -14.66 -19.98 -7.83
C ARG A 89 -15.25 -19.71 -9.23
N LYS A 90 -14.84 -18.59 -9.83
CA LYS A 90 -15.20 -18.24 -11.21
C LYS A 90 -14.13 -18.78 -12.15
N ASP A 91 -14.54 -19.16 -13.34
CA ASP A 91 -13.60 -19.35 -14.44
C ASP A 91 -12.96 -18.02 -14.82
N ILE A 92 -11.73 -18.09 -15.34
CA ILE A 92 -11.06 -16.91 -15.88
C ILE A 92 -11.91 -16.41 -17.06
N PRO A 93 -12.49 -15.20 -16.99
CA PRO A 93 -13.34 -14.70 -18.06
C PRO A 93 -12.56 -14.64 -19.37
N SER A 94 -13.09 -15.26 -20.42
CA SER A 94 -12.58 -15.08 -21.78
C SER A 94 -13.03 -13.70 -22.29
N VAL A 95 -12.08 -12.81 -22.52
CA VAL A 95 -12.36 -11.47 -23.05
C VAL A 95 -12.11 -11.50 -24.55
N SER A 96 -13.18 -11.51 -25.35
CA SER A 96 -13.08 -11.30 -26.80
C SER A 96 -13.23 -9.81 -27.10
N ILE A 97 -12.10 -9.09 -27.16
CA ILE A 97 -12.10 -7.69 -27.59
C ILE A 97 -12.17 -7.66 -29.11
N ASP A 98 -13.28 -7.15 -29.66
CA ASP A 98 -13.34 -6.80 -31.08
C ASP A 98 -12.56 -5.50 -31.33
N TRP A 99 -11.29 -5.67 -31.70
CA TRP A 99 -10.37 -4.58 -31.98
C TRP A 99 -10.82 -3.67 -33.12
N LYS A 100 -11.77 -4.09 -33.95
CA LYS A 100 -12.25 -3.31 -35.10
C LYS A 100 -13.41 -2.36 -34.73
N HIS A 101 -14.15 -2.67 -33.67
CA HIS A 101 -15.32 -1.90 -33.22
C HIS A 101 -15.27 -1.61 -31.72
N ILE A 102 -14.17 -1.02 -31.25
CA ILE A 102 -14.03 -0.59 -29.85
C ILE A 102 -14.95 0.60 -29.60
N THR A 103 -16.05 0.35 -28.91
CA THR A 103 -16.92 1.37 -28.32
C THR A 103 -16.70 1.41 -26.81
N PHE A 104 -16.86 2.57 -26.18
CA PHE A 104 -16.73 2.74 -24.73
C PHE A 104 -17.63 1.77 -23.95
N SER A 105 -18.87 1.54 -24.41
CA SER A 105 -19.80 0.56 -23.82
C SER A 105 -19.24 -0.86 -23.84
N ASN A 106 -18.89 -1.38 -25.03
CA ASN A 106 -18.39 -2.75 -25.19
C ASN A 106 -17.10 -2.99 -24.39
N PHE A 107 -16.25 -1.96 -24.27
CA PHE A 107 -15.04 -2.01 -23.46
C PHE A 107 -15.36 -2.07 -21.95
N PHE A 108 -16.27 -1.22 -21.48
CA PHE A 108 -16.70 -1.22 -20.07
C PHE A 108 -17.41 -2.51 -19.68
N ASP A 109 -18.28 -3.05 -20.54
CA ASP A 109 -18.97 -4.32 -20.31
C ASP A 109 -17.95 -5.45 -20.13
N SER A 110 -16.92 -5.49 -20.97
CA SER A 110 -15.81 -6.45 -20.90
C SER A 110 -14.99 -6.32 -19.60
N LEU A 111 -14.75 -5.10 -19.13
CA LEU A 111 -13.97 -4.84 -17.91
C LEU A 111 -14.80 -5.08 -16.63
N SER A 112 -16.11 -4.86 -16.70
CA SER A 112 -17.03 -4.96 -15.55
C SER A 112 -17.02 -6.35 -14.89
N VAL A 113 -16.76 -7.39 -15.68
CA VAL A 113 -16.68 -8.79 -15.22
C VAL A 113 -15.57 -8.98 -14.19
N PHE A 114 -14.50 -8.17 -14.25
CA PHE A 114 -13.36 -8.22 -13.34
C PHE A 114 -13.53 -7.38 -12.07
N LEU A 115 -14.52 -6.48 -12.01
CA LEU A 115 -14.67 -5.54 -10.89
C LEU A 115 -14.84 -6.25 -9.55
N TRP A 116 -15.76 -7.21 -9.46
CA TRP A 116 -16.00 -7.94 -8.22
C TRP A 116 -14.82 -8.81 -7.78
N PRO A 117 -14.22 -9.63 -8.67
CA PRO A 117 -12.97 -10.32 -8.34
C PRO A 117 -11.87 -9.36 -7.88
N PHE A 118 -11.68 -8.25 -8.58
CA PHE A 118 -10.70 -7.24 -8.22
C PHE A 118 -10.96 -6.67 -6.82
N VAL A 119 -12.19 -6.23 -6.51
CA VAL A 119 -12.53 -5.64 -5.20
C VAL A 119 -12.32 -6.64 -4.07
N ILE A 120 -12.81 -7.87 -4.23
CA ILE A 120 -12.69 -8.91 -3.20
C ILE A 120 -11.23 -9.31 -3.00
N GLY A 121 -10.53 -9.60 -4.10
CA GLY A 121 -9.14 -10.02 -4.06
C GLY A 121 -8.22 -8.92 -3.50
N SER A 122 -8.39 -7.68 -3.95
CA SER A 122 -7.61 -6.54 -3.46
C SER A 122 -7.85 -6.26 -1.99
N THR A 123 -9.10 -6.35 -1.51
CA THR A 123 -9.43 -6.13 -0.09
C THR A 123 -8.74 -7.18 0.80
N ILE A 124 -8.80 -8.45 0.42
CA ILE A 124 -8.18 -9.53 1.20
C ILE A 124 -6.65 -9.40 1.19
N ILE A 125 -6.04 -9.22 0.01
CA ILE A 125 -4.58 -9.07 -0.10
C ILE A 125 -4.10 -7.79 0.58
N ALA A 126 -4.87 -6.69 0.57
CA ALA A 126 -4.57 -5.47 1.29
C ALA A 126 -4.49 -5.69 2.81
N ILE A 127 -5.45 -6.42 3.39
CA ILE A 127 -5.45 -6.75 4.82
C ILE A 127 -4.21 -7.58 5.16
N ILE A 128 -3.96 -8.64 4.38
CA ILE A 128 -2.83 -9.56 4.61
C ILE A 128 -1.50 -8.82 4.49
N SER A 129 -1.29 -8.07 3.41
CA SER A 129 -0.05 -7.33 3.15
C SER A 129 0.16 -6.20 4.16
N GLY A 130 -0.90 -5.50 4.59
CA GLY A 130 -0.83 -4.50 5.65
C GLY A 130 -0.39 -5.09 6.99
N ILE A 131 -0.94 -6.25 7.38
CA ILE A 131 -0.54 -6.95 8.61
C ILE A 131 0.92 -7.43 8.52
N ILE A 132 1.28 -8.13 7.44
CA ILE A 132 2.63 -8.68 7.25
C ILE A 132 3.67 -7.57 7.26
N SER A 133 3.44 -6.50 6.49
CA SER A 133 4.37 -5.36 6.42
C SER A 133 4.51 -4.65 7.78
N GLY A 134 3.41 -4.50 8.53
CA GLY A 134 3.44 -3.99 9.89
C GLY A 134 4.32 -4.84 10.81
N PHE A 135 4.17 -6.17 10.79
CA PHE A 135 5.03 -7.06 11.57
C PHE A 135 6.51 -6.95 11.18
N ILE A 136 6.81 -6.92 9.87
CA ILE A 136 8.19 -6.77 9.38
C ILE A 136 8.82 -5.48 9.94
N VAL A 137 8.12 -4.36 9.82
CA VAL A 137 8.58 -3.06 10.34
C VAL A 137 8.73 -3.09 11.85
N TYR A 138 7.79 -3.69 12.58
CA TYR A 138 7.85 -3.83 14.03
C TYR A 138 9.13 -4.54 14.47
N TYR A 139 9.41 -5.73 13.92
CA TYR A 139 10.58 -6.52 14.29
C TYR A 139 11.89 -5.83 13.89
N TYR A 140 11.91 -5.18 12.73
CA TYR A 140 13.08 -4.43 12.27
C TYR A 140 13.46 -3.30 13.24
N PHE A 141 12.50 -2.45 13.62
CA PHE A 141 12.77 -1.32 14.52
C PHE A 141 12.93 -1.74 15.99
N LYS A 142 12.24 -2.81 16.43
CA LYS A 142 12.47 -3.39 17.76
C LYS A 142 13.93 -3.86 17.90
N ARG A 143 14.46 -4.58 16.91
CA ARG A 143 15.84 -5.08 16.92
C ARG A 143 16.86 -3.93 16.88
N LYS A 144 16.60 -2.87 16.11
CA LYS A 144 17.46 -1.67 16.09
C LYS A 144 17.52 -0.95 17.43
N ARG A 145 16.37 -0.79 18.11
CA ARG A 145 16.34 -0.15 19.44
C ARG A 145 17.08 -0.96 20.52
N ILE A 146 17.01 -2.29 20.48
CA ILE A 146 17.74 -3.15 21.43
C ILE A 146 19.26 -2.92 21.28
N LYS A 147 19.78 -2.95 20.07
CA LYS A 147 21.21 -2.74 19.81
C LYS A 147 21.70 -1.37 20.29
N LEU A 148 20.93 -0.31 20.02
CA LEU A 148 21.27 1.03 20.48
C LEU A 148 21.38 1.12 22.00
N ASN A 149 20.59 0.35 22.75
CA ASN A 149 20.66 0.33 24.22
C ASN A 149 21.79 -0.56 24.77
N GLU A 150 22.35 -1.47 23.97
CA GLU A 150 23.52 -2.30 24.35
C GLU A 150 24.85 -1.57 24.10
N ASP A 151 24.86 -0.56 23.23
CA ASP A 151 26.04 0.25 22.89
C ASP A 151 26.29 1.45 23.84
N TYR A 152 25.48 1.62 24.91
CA TYR A 152 25.63 2.64 25.97
C TYR A 152 25.82 1.98 27.34
#